data_AF-A0A920P0R9-F1
#
_entry.id   AF-A0A920P0R9-F1
#
_cell.length_a   1.000
_cell.length_b   1.000
_cell.length_c   1.000
_cell.angle_alpha   90.00
_cell.angle_beta   90.00
_cell.angle_gamma   90.00
#
_symmetry.space_group_name_H-M   'P 1'
#
loop_
_entity.id
_entity.type
_entity.pdbx_description
1 polymer ?
#
loop_
_entity_poly.entity_id
_entity_poly.type
_entity_poly.pdbx_seq_one_letter_code
_entity_poly.pdbx_strand_id
1 'polypeptide(L)'
;MAVAAGEADIAVANTYYLALMLSGNKGAEQQAAAKKVKAFFPNQNDRGTHMNISCAALIKGAPNKANAIALVDFLLSPEAQEHFTNNTFEFPMIAGVSPNPLV
;
A
#
# COMPACT_ATOMS: atom_id res chain seq x y z
N MET A 1 6.32 8.63 13.42
CA MET A 1 6.37 9.73 14.41
C MET A 1 7.79 10.25 14.61
N ALA A 2 8.79 9.43 14.94
CA ALA A 2 10.17 9.86 15.21
C ALA A 2 10.75 10.90 14.24
N VAL A 3 10.60 10.70 12.92
CA VAL A 3 11.06 11.68 11.91
C VAL A 3 10.33 13.02 12.01
N ALA A 4 9.01 12.98 12.14
CA ALA A 4 8.19 14.20 12.29
C ALA A 4 8.43 14.93 13.63
N ALA A 5 8.93 14.22 14.64
CA ALA A 5 9.29 14.75 15.96
C ALA A 5 10.74 15.26 16.02
N GLY A 6 11.56 15.01 14.99
CA GLY A 6 12.97 15.37 14.97
C GLY A 6 13.87 14.46 15.81
N GLU A 7 13.37 13.30 16.23
CA GLU A 7 14.15 12.29 16.97
C GLU A 7 15.03 11.45 16.03
N ALA A 8 14.71 11.45 14.73
CA ALA A 8 15.49 10.82 13.67
C ALA A 8 15.35 11.63 12.37
N ASP A 9 16.36 11.61 11.51
CA ASP A 9 16.29 12.33 10.24
C ASP A 9 15.56 11.53 9.14
N ILE A 10 15.69 10.20 9.17
CA ILE A 10 15.22 9.29 8.12
C ILE A 10 14.56 8.06 8.76
N ALA A 11 13.52 7.54 8.11
CA ALA A 11 12.93 6.25 8.42
C ALA A 11 12.82 5.40 7.15
N VAL A 12 13.00 4.09 7.31
CA VAL A 12 12.68 3.09 6.28
C VAL A 12 11.32 2.51 6.63
N ALA A 13 10.34 2.74 5.77
CA ALA A 13 8.97 2.28 5.96
C ALA A 13 8.30 2.04 4.61
N ASN A 14 7.26 1.21 4.60
CA ASN A 14 6.42 1.03 3.42
C ASN A 14 5.61 2.29 3.13
N THR A 15 5.39 2.57 1.84
CA THR A 15 4.69 3.78 1.34
C THR A 15 3.30 3.95 1.94
N TYR A 16 2.54 2.87 2.03
CA TYR A 16 1.15 2.90 2.47
C TYR A 16 0.97 3.42 3.91
N TYR A 17 1.98 3.31 4.78
CA TYR A 17 1.89 3.88 6.13
C TYR A 17 1.83 5.41 6.10
N LEU A 18 2.63 6.05 5.23
CA LEU A 18 2.62 7.50 5.11
C LEU A 18 1.28 7.97 4.52
N ALA A 19 0.80 7.31 3.46
CA ALA A 19 -0.49 7.61 2.83
C ALA A 19 -1.68 7.43 3.80
N LEU A 20 -1.67 6.36 4.60
CA LEU A 20 -2.67 6.10 5.63
C LEU A 20 -2.68 7.15 6.74
N MET A 21 -1.51 7.71 7.09
CA MET A 21 -1.44 8.85 8.01
C MET A 21 -1.94 10.13 7.33
N LEU A 22 -1.54 10.40 6.08
CA LEU A 22 -1.96 11.57 5.30
C LEU A 22 -3.47 11.62 5.06
N SER A 23 -4.13 10.47 4.92
CA SER A 23 -5.59 10.39 4.73
C SER A 23 -6.38 10.86 5.96
N GLY A 24 -5.76 10.87 7.14
CA GLY A 24 -6.42 11.22 8.40
C GLY A 24 -7.13 10.04 9.08
N ASN A 25 -7.13 8.85 8.48
CA ASN A 25 -7.74 7.64 9.06
C ASN A 25 -7.09 7.21 10.38
N LYS A 26 -5.90 7.71 10.70
CA LYS A 26 -5.19 7.49 11.97
C LYS A 26 -5.27 8.66 12.95
N GLY A 27 -6.14 9.62 12.68
CA GLY A 27 -6.36 10.80 13.51
C GLY A 27 -5.53 12.02 13.12
N ALA A 28 -5.96 13.19 13.58
CA ALA A 28 -5.40 14.49 13.20
C ALA A 28 -3.92 14.63 13.57
N GLU A 29 -3.49 14.06 14.70
CA GLU A 29 -2.09 14.09 15.14
C GLU A 29 -1.17 13.39 14.14
N GLN A 30 -1.52 12.17 13.73
CA GLN A 30 -0.73 11.42 12.75
C GLN A 30 -0.75 12.09 11.38
N GLN A 31 -1.89 12.68 10.98
CA GLN A 31 -1.97 13.44 9.75
C GLN A 31 -1.05 14.67 9.76
N ALA A 32 -1.03 15.42 10.87
CA ALA A 32 -0.13 16.55 11.04
C ALA A 32 1.34 16.12 11.03
N ALA A 33 1.66 14.97 11.64
CA ALA A 33 3.01 14.42 11.62
C ALA A 33 3.43 14.00 10.20
N ALA A 34 2.56 13.30 9.45
CA ALA A 34 2.86 12.86 8.10
C ALA A 34 3.13 14.03 7.14
N LYS A 35 2.43 15.16 7.29
CA LYS A 35 2.68 16.39 6.50
C LYS A 35 4.07 16.98 6.70
N LYS A 36 4.80 16.62 7.77
CA LYS A 36 6.18 17.06 8.03
C LYS A 36 7.23 16.14 7.39
N VAL A 37 6.83 14.99 6.83
CA VAL A 37 7.73 13.97 6.30
C VAL A 37 7.51 13.87 4.79
N LYS A 38 8.60 13.74 4.02
CA LYS A 38 8.55 13.59 2.57
C LYS A 38 8.95 12.17 2.18
N ALA A 39 8.18 11.56 1.27
CA ALA A 39 8.57 10.30 0.65
C ALA A 39 9.78 10.51 -0.28
N PHE A 40 10.68 9.53 -0.28
CA PHE A 40 11.80 9.46 -1.21
C PHE A 40 11.88 8.05 -1.77
N PHE A 41 11.88 7.93 -3.10
CA PHE A 41 11.98 6.67 -3.82
C PHE A 41 13.44 6.44 -4.23
N PRO A 42 14.16 5.48 -3.61
CA PRO A 42 15.59 5.28 -3.87
C PRO A 42 15.89 4.75 -5.28
N ASN A 43 17.18 4.81 -5.67
CA ASN A 43 17.74 4.08 -6.82
C ASN A 43 17.10 4.38 -8.19
N GLN A 44 16.52 5.57 -8.38
CA GLN A 44 15.85 5.97 -9.63
C GLN A 44 16.79 6.12 -10.84
N ASN A 45 18.10 6.18 -10.61
CA ASN A 45 19.11 6.24 -11.68
C ASN A 45 19.71 4.87 -12.04
N ASP A 46 19.13 3.78 -11.52
CA ASP A 46 19.63 2.40 -11.62
C ASP A 46 18.44 1.41 -11.51
N ARG A 47 18.45 0.48 -10.56
CA ARG A 47 17.56 -0.68 -10.45
C ARG A 47 16.13 -0.35 -10.00
N GLY A 48 15.87 0.91 -9.64
CA GLY A 48 14.61 1.36 -9.08
C GLY A 48 14.42 1.03 -7.60
N THR A 49 13.30 1.52 -7.06
CA THR A 49 12.89 1.29 -5.67
C THR A 49 12.52 -0.18 -5.45
N HIS A 50 12.85 -0.71 -4.27
CA HIS A 50 12.35 -2.02 -3.85
C HIS A 50 10.82 -2.01 -3.75
N MET A 51 10.17 -2.94 -4.45
CA MET A 51 8.74 -3.21 -4.35
C MET A 51 8.52 -4.58 -3.72
N ASN A 52 7.46 -4.70 -2.92
CA ASN A 52 7.03 -5.96 -2.33
C ASN A 52 5.52 -6.15 -2.58
N ILE A 53 5.00 -7.34 -2.31
CA ILE A 53 3.62 -7.71 -2.63
C ILE A 53 2.87 -8.24 -1.41
N SER A 54 1.61 -7.84 -1.31
CA SER A 54 0.58 -8.62 -0.65
C SER A 54 0.09 -9.69 -1.64
N CYS A 55 0.06 -10.96 -1.24
CA CYS A 55 -0.24 -12.06 -2.17
C CYS A 55 -1.32 -13.00 -1.62
N ALA A 56 -2.02 -13.67 -2.54
CA ALA A 56 -2.93 -14.77 -2.26
C ALA A 56 -2.37 -16.07 -2.83
N ALA A 57 -2.56 -17.17 -2.12
CA ALA A 57 -2.12 -18.50 -2.56
C ALA A 57 -3.19 -19.55 -2.23
N LEU A 58 -3.34 -20.54 -3.11
CA LEU A 58 -4.22 -21.68 -2.87
C LEU A 58 -3.48 -22.75 -2.05
N ILE A 59 -4.03 -23.08 -0.89
CA ILE A 59 -3.49 -24.15 -0.05
C ILE A 59 -3.79 -25.52 -0.66
N LYS A 60 -2.80 -26.41 -0.63
CA LYS A 60 -2.96 -27.80 -1.06
C LYS A 60 -4.05 -28.48 -0.22
N GLY A 61 -5.03 -29.08 -0.88
CA GLY A 61 -6.15 -29.75 -0.21
C GLY A 61 -7.29 -28.83 0.21
N ALA A 62 -7.36 -27.59 -0.29
CA ALA A 62 -8.49 -26.69 -0.03
C ALA A 62 -9.82 -27.38 -0.38
N PRO A 63 -10.76 -27.51 0.57
CA PRO A 63 -12.00 -28.27 0.37
C PRO A 63 -12.94 -27.58 -0.63
N ASN A 64 -12.80 -26.26 -0.79
CA ASN A 64 -13.61 -25.44 -1.68
C ASN A 64 -12.75 -24.81 -2.78
N LYS A 65 -12.02 -25.63 -3.54
CA LYS A 65 -11.05 -25.17 -4.54
C LYS A 65 -11.66 -24.18 -5.55
N ALA A 66 -12.86 -24.45 -6.07
CA ALA A 66 -13.52 -23.58 -7.04
C ALA A 66 -13.78 -22.17 -6.48
N ASN A 67 -14.29 -22.07 -5.25
CA ASN A 67 -14.54 -20.78 -4.59
C ASN A 67 -13.24 -20.05 -4.26
N ALA A 68 -12.16 -20.77 -3.93
CA ALA A 68 -10.86 -20.16 -3.71
C ALA A 68 -10.30 -19.50 -4.98
N ILE A 69 -10.47 -20.14 -6.14
CA ILE A 69 -10.11 -19.55 -7.44
C ILE A 69 -10.98 -18.32 -7.71
N ALA A 70 -12.31 -18.46 -7.56
CA ALA A 70 -13.23 -17.35 -7.79
C ALA A 70 -12.95 -16.13 -6.90
N LEU A 71 -12.50 -16.35 -5.66
CA LEU A 71 -12.08 -15.27 -4.77
C LEU A 71 -10.83 -14.54 -5.29
N VAL A 72 -9.81 -15.27 -5.75
CA VAL A 72 -8.60 -14.66 -6.33
C VAL A 72 -8.94 -13.88 -7.60
N ASP A 73 -9.81 -14.43 -8.46
CA ASP A 73 -10.27 -13.74 -9.67
C ASP A 73 -11.04 -12.45 -9.31
N PHE A 74 -11.90 -12.50 -8.28
CA PHE A 74 -12.60 -11.32 -7.80
C PHE A 74 -11.63 -10.26 -7.25
N LEU A 75 -10.62 -10.66 -6.46
CA LEU A 75 -9.62 -9.74 -5.94
C LEU A 75 -8.81 -9.04 -7.05
N LEU A 76 -8.69 -9.66 -8.23
CA LEU A 76 -8.03 -9.11 -9.41
C LEU A 76 -9.00 -8.36 -10.35
N SER A 77 -10.26 -8.16 -9.97
CA SER A 77 -11.19 -7.32 -10.72
C SER A 77 -10.87 -5.82 -10.54
N PRO A 78 -11.22 -4.95 -11.52
CA PRO A 78 -11.05 -3.51 -11.38
C PRO A 78 -11.73 -2.94 -10.13
N GLU A 79 -12.97 -3.35 -9.85
CA GLU A 79 -13.73 -2.90 -8.68
C GLU A 79 -13.01 -3.24 -7.37
N ALA A 80 -12.56 -4.49 -7.22
CA ALA A 80 -11.84 -4.91 -6.02
C ALA A 80 -10.50 -4.17 -5.89
N GLN A 81 -9.75 -4.00 -6.99
CA GLN A 81 -8.46 -3.30 -6.97
C GLN A 81 -8.60 -1.80 -6.66
N GLU A 82 -9.64 -1.14 -7.17
CA GLU A 82 -10.00 0.23 -6.82
C GLU A 82 -10.35 0.33 -5.32
N HIS A 83 -11.14 -0.62 -4.82
CA HIS A 83 -11.47 -0.68 -3.39
C HIS A 83 -10.22 -0.88 -2.52
N PHE A 84 -9.35 -1.83 -2.88
CA PHE A 84 -8.11 -2.10 -2.15
C PHE A 84 -7.21 -0.88 -2.10
N THR A 85 -6.92 -0.30 -3.27
CA THR A 85 -6.05 0.86 -3.41
C THR A 85 -6.51 2.05 -2.56
N ASN A 86 -7.82 2.31 -2.49
CA ASN A 86 -8.35 3.45 -1.75
C ASN A 86 -8.47 3.24 -0.23
N ASN A 87 -8.47 1.98 0.23
CA ASN A 87 -8.59 1.67 1.65
C ASN A 87 -7.26 1.27 2.31
N THR A 88 -6.40 0.59 1.56
CA THR A 88 -5.08 0.13 2.04
C THR A 88 -3.96 1.08 1.68
N PHE A 89 -4.14 1.93 0.66
CA PHE A 89 -3.09 2.78 0.09
C PHE A 89 -1.90 1.97 -0.48
N GLU A 90 -2.13 0.71 -0.87
CA GLU A 90 -1.19 -0.05 -1.69
C GLU A 90 -1.35 0.30 -3.17
N PHE A 91 -0.36 -0.06 -3.98
CA PHE A 91 -0.44 0.07 -5.44
C PHE A 91 -1.30 -1.05 -6.02
N PRO A 92 -2.09 -0.78 -7.07
CA PRO A 92 -2.89 -1.81 -7.72
C PRO A 92 -2.00 -2.82 -8.45
N MET A 93 -2.45 -4.08 -8.48
CA MET A 93 -1.75 -5.18 -9.14
C MET A 93 -2.07 -5.26 -10.65
N ILE A 94 -3.21 -4.71 -11.08
CA ILE A 94 -3.67 -4.80 -12.47
C ILE A 94 -3.53 -3.46 -13.20
N ALA A 95 -3.42 -3.52 -14.52
CA ALA A 95 -3.50 -2.34 -15.37
C ALA A 95 -4.93 -1.77 -15.40
N GLY A 96 -5.05 -0.46 -15.68
CA GLY A 96 -6.34 0.24 -15.80
C GLY A 96 -6.90 0.77 -14.48
N VAL A 97 -6.32 0.39 -13.33
CA VAL A 97 -6.62 0.99 -12.02
C VAL A 97 -5.48 1.90 -11.62
N SER A 98 -5.80 3.11 -11.16
CA SER A 98 -4.80 4.07 -10.68
C SER A 98 -4.59 3.95 -9.17
N PRO A 99 -3.37 4.16 -8.66
CA PRO A 99 -3.14 4.27 -7.23
C PRO A 99 -3.91 5.44 -6.61
N ASN A 100 -4.13 5.39 -5.30
CA ASN A 100 -4.69 6.51 -4.58
C ASN A 100 -3.71 7.70 -4.65
N PRO A 101 -4.18 8.95 -4.84
CA PRO A 101 -3.29 10.12 -4.98
C PRO A 101 -2.38 10.42 -3.78
N LEU A 102 -2.62 9.78 -2.63
CA LEU A 102 -1.77 9.92 -1.44
C LEU A 102 -0.52 9.03 -1.46
N VAL A 103 -0.36 8.18 -2.48
CA VAL A 103 0.78 7.28 -2.69
C VAL A 103 1.59 7.71 -3.91
#